data_AF-A0AAV9FB80-F1
#
_entry.id   AF-A0AAV9FB80-F1
#
_cell.length_a   1.000
_cell.length_b   1.000
_cell.length_c   1.000
_cell.angle_alpha   90.00
_cell.angle_beta   90.00
_cell.angle_gamma   90.00
#
_symmetry.space_group_name_H-M   'P 1'
#
loop_
_entity.id
_entity.type
_entity.pdbx_description
1 polymer ?
#
loop_
_entity_poly.entity_id
_entity_poly.type
_entity_poly.pdbx_seq_one_letter_code
_entity_poly.pdbx_strand_id
1 'polypeptide(L)'
;MSTKIIFFAILLSIATTTANHDYKDALSKSIIFFEGQRSGKLPPHQSITWRSDSGLSDGSSDNVDLTGGYYDAGDNVKFGFPMAFTTTMMAWSVLEFGRRMADEQLEAAREAVRWGSDYLLKASAHLPNALYVQVGDPKADHKCWERAEDMTTARPVYKVTPSNPGSDVAAETAAALAAASRVFRHVDPGYSSKLIEAAEKAFAFADTYRGSYSDSLSSVVCPFYCSYSGFHDELLWGAAWLFKATHNASYLDYAKSLSLDDDSDVFSWDNKLPGARVLLSRDSHIDNEGELSTFREHAQRFMCNVLRGSPSQSGELHSGRTDVQDGWEQPAVNYILGDNPNEMSYMVGYGDRYPRRIHHRDSSIPIYSTNGMSSSSYGCDGVRVTFVIAYNK
;
A
#
# COMPACT_ATOMS: atom_id res chain seq x y z
N MET A 1 -9.03 77.59 8.89
CA MET A 1 -9.85 76.36 8.94
C MET A 1 -9.43 75.47 7.80
N SER A 2 -8.68 74.42 8.09
CA SER A 2 -8.34 73.37 7.12
C SER A 2 -8.50 72.04 7.85
N THR A 3 -9.53 71.30 7.49
CA THR A 3 -9.98 70.08 8.18
C THR A 3 -9.11 68.92 7.73
N LYS A 4 -8.29 68.38 8.63
CA LYS A 4 -7.51 67.16 8.37
C LYS A 4 -8.43 65.94 8.54
N ILE A 5 -8.65 65.21 7.47
CA ILE A 5 -9.29 63.88 7.51
C ILE A 5 -8.17 62.85 7.73
N ILE A 6 -8.21 62.16 8.87
CA ILE A 6 -7.32 61.04 9.19
C ILE A 6 -8.03 59.77 8.73
N PHE A 7 -7.50 59.09 7.71
CA PHE A 7 -7.92 57.74 7.34
C PHE A 7 -7.22 56.74 8.27
N PHE A 8 -7.99 56.06 9.12
CA PHE A 8 -7.54 54.87 9.84
C PHE A 8 -7.66 53.67 8.89
N ALA A 9 -6.54 53.21 8.35
CA ALA A 9 -6.49 51.91 7.68
C ALA A 9 -6.50 50.82 8.75
N ILE A 10 -7.63 50.14 8.93
CA ILE A 10 -7.70 48.92 9.72
C ILE A 10 -7.03 47.84 8.88
N LEU A 11 -5.76 47.53 9.18
CA LEU A 11 -5.15 46.27 8.75
C LEU A 11 -5.89 45.15 9.49
N LEU A 12 -6.86 44.53 8.82
CA LEU A 12 -7.35 43.22 9.22
C LEU A 12 -6.19 42.24 8.94
N SER A 13 -5.42 41.92 9.98
CA SER A 13 -4.57 40.75 9.96
C SER A 13 -5.47 39.55 9.75
N ILE A 14 -5.53 39.04 8.52
CA ILE A 14 -6.08 37.70 8.24
C ILE A 14 -5.14 36.75 8.98
N ALA A 15 -5.50 36.40 10.21
CA ALA A 15 -4.94 35.24 10.85
C ALA A 15 -5.38 34.06 9.99
N THR A 16 -4.49 33.56 9.14
CA THR A 16 -4.62 32.22 8.59
C THR A 16 -4.60 31.30 9.81
N THR A 17 -5.78 30.88 10.26
CA THR A 17 -5.90 29.79 11.20
C THR A 17 -5.38 28.56 10.46
N THR A 18 -4.12 28.20 10.70
CA THR A 18 -3.63 26.87 10.33
C THR A 18 -4.48 25.89 11.13
N ALA A 19 -5.40 25.19 10.46
CA ALA A 19 -6.14 24.12 11.09
C ALA A 19 -5.10 23.10 11.56
N ASN A 20 -4.95 22.93 12.87
CA ASN A 20 -4.03 21.94 13.41
C ASN A 20 -4.73 20.59 13.29
N HIS A 21 -4.46 19.87 12.20
CA HIS A 21 -5.03 18.55 11.93
C HIS A 21 -4.60 17.55 13.00
N ASP A 22 -5.53 16.71 13.44
CA ASP A 22 -5.22 15.60 14.35
C ASP A 22 -4.66 14.42 13.54
N TYR A 23 -3.34 14.46 13.27
CA TYR A 23 -2.67 13.38 12.55
C TYR A 23 -2.70 12.05 13.32
N LYS A 24 -2.87 12.06 14.65
CA LYS A 24 -3.03 10.83 15.42
C LYS A 24 -4.35 10.16 15.04
N ASP A 25 -5.44 10.93 15.00
CA ASP A 25 -6.74 10.43 14.58
C ASP A 25 -6.75 9.99 13.11
N ALA A 26 -6.15 10.78 12.21
CA ALA A 26 -6.02 10.43 10.79
C ALA A 26 -5.25 9.11 10.60
N LEU A 27 -4.15 8.91 11.32
CA LEU A 27 -3.38 7.67 11.27
C LEU A 27 -4.19 6.48 11.79
N SER A 28 -4.88 6.61 12.93
CA SER A 28 -5.74 5.55 13.47
C SER A 28 -6.83 5.14 12.47
N LYS A 29 -7.43 6.11 11.78
CA LYS A 29 -8.42 5.87 10.70
C LYS A 29 -7.81 5.21 9.47
N SER A 30 -6.58 5.57 9.12
CA SER A 30 -5.85 4.89 8.04
C SER A 30 -5.52 3.44 8.37
N ILE A 31 -5.21 3.11 9.63
CA ILE A 31 -4.90 1.74 10.05
C ILE A 31 -6.18 0.89 10.07
N ILE A 32 -7.28 1.40 10.65
CA ILE A 32 -8.54 0.67 10.72
C ILE A 32 -9.17 0.41 9.33
N PHE A 33 -8.86 1.25 8.33
CA PHE A 33 -9.23 0.98 6.93
C PHE A 33 -8.76 -0.41 6.48
N PHE A 34 -7.54 -0.83 6.85
CA PHE A 34 -7.04 -2.15 6.50
C PHE A 34 -7.84 -3.28 7.16
N GLU A 35 -8.37 -3.09 8.37
CA GLU A 35 -9.32 -4.06 8.94
C GLU A 35 -10.58 -4.21 8.08
N GLY A 36 -11.07 -3.10 7.54
CA GLY A 36 -12.16 -3.04 6.57
C GLY A 36 -11.90 -3.82 5.28
N GLN A 37 -10.64 -4.07 4.93
CA GLN A 37 -10.23 -4.79 3.72
C GLN A 37 -9.88 -6.28 3.96
N ARG A 38 -9.82 -6.76 5.21
CA ARG A 38 -9.39 -8.14 5.52
C ARG A 38 -10.29 -9.18 4.86
N SER A 39 -9.75 -10.10 4.08
CA SER A 39 -10.42 -11.32 3.61
C SER A 39 -10.03 -12.52 4.49
N GLY A 40 -10.81 -13.59 4.52
CA GLY A 40 -10.54 -14.78 5.32
C GLY A 40 -11.29 -14.78 6.65
N LYS A 41 -10.78 -15.57 7.59
CA LYS A 41 -11.31 -15.66 8.95
C LYS A 41 -10.81 -14.49 9.79
N LEU A 42 -11.70 -13.64 10.24
CA LEU A 42 -11.39 -12.39 10.91
C LEU A 42 -10.95 -12.64 12.37
N PRO A 43 -10.02 -11.83 12.89
CA PRO A 43 -9.61 -11.96 14.28
C PRO A 43 -10.74 -11.47 15.20
N PRO A 44 -10.98 -12.14 16.35
CA PRO A 44 -12.11 -11.81 17.23
C PRO A 44 -12.01 -10.43 17.88
N HIS A 45 -10.84 -9.78 17.79
CA HIS A 45 -10.53 -8.49 18.39
C HIS A 45 -10.46 -7.33 17.40
N GLN A 46 -10.80 -7.53 16.11
CA GLN A 46 -10.82 -6.39 15.18
C GLN A 46 -11.87 -5.34 15.59
N SER A 47 -11.59 -4.09 15.28
CA SER A 47 -12.45 -2.94 15.58
C SER A 47 -13.63 -2.82 14.62
N ILE A 48 -13.45 -3.25 13.36
CA ILE A 48 -14.52 -3.23 12.35
C ILE A 48 -15.50 -4.40 12.55
N THR A 49 -16.62 -4.13 13.21
CA THR A 49 -17.62 -5.17 13.55
C THR A 49 -18.66 -5.44 12.47
N TRP A 50 -18.68 -4.65 11.40
CA TRP A 50 -19.62 -4.82 10.28
C TRP A 50 -19.06 -5.72 9.15
N ARG A 51 -17.80 -6.14 9.24
CA ARG A 51 -17.19 -7.16 8.37
C ARG A 51 -17.36 -8.54 8.98
N SER A 52 -17.51 -9.56 8.14
CA SER A 52 -17.66 -10.97 8.53
C SER A 52 -16.65 -11.88 7.82
N ASP A 53 -16.45 -13.08 8.37
CA ASP A 53 -15.61 -14.11 7.76
C ASP A 53 -16.01 -14.34 6.29
N SER A 54 -15.05 -14.31 5.37
CA SER A 54 -15.29 -14.34 3.92
C SER A 54 -14.15 -15.03 3.17
N GLY A 55 -14.39 -15.48 1.93
CA GLY A 55 -13.33 -16.11 1.11
C GLY A 55 -12.71 -17.37 1.74
N LEU A 56 -13.46 -18.10 2.57
CA LEU A 56 -12.95 -19.21 3.40
C LEU A 56 -12.54 -20.46 2.60
N SER A 57 -12.86 -20.50 1.31
CA SER A 57 -12.48 -21.58 0.39
C SER A 57 -11.41 -21.16 -0.62
N ASP A 58 -10.83 -19.96 -0.48
CA ASP A 58 -9.79 -19.46 -1.38
C ASP A 58 -8.60 -20.44 -1.42
N GLY A 59 -8.24 -20.93 -2.62
CA GLY A 59 -7.18 -21.92 -2.81
C GLY A 59 -7.65 -23.35 -3.03
N SER A 60 -8.90 -23.69 -2.66
CA SER A 60 -9.37 -25.08 -2.64
C SER A 60 -9.34 -25.75 -4.02
N SER A 61 -9.54 -24.99 -5.11
CA SER A 61 -9.52 -25.50 -6.48
C SER A 61 -8.15 -26.04 -6.92
N ASP A 62 -7.08 -25.65 -6.23
CA ASP A 62 -5.71 -26.09 -6.51
C ASP A 62 -5.08 -26.81 -5.31
N ASN A 63 -5.91 -27.25 -4.35
CA ASN A 63 -5.53 -27.94 -3.11
C ASN A 63 -4.51 -27.17 -2.25
N VAL A 64 -4.65 -25.85 -2.19
CA VAL A 64 -3.84 -24.96 -1.34
C VAL A 64 -4.72 -24.13 -0.41
N ASP A 65 -4.15 -23.59 0.66
CA ASP A 65 -4.82 -22.59 1.50
C ASP A 65 -4.37 -21.19 1.06
N LEU A 66 -5.28 -20.43 0.46
CA LEU A 66 -5.09 -19.02 0.13
C LEU A 66 -6.09 -18.14 0.88
N THR A 67 -6.67 -18.59 1.99
CA THR A 67 -7.50 -17.74 2.86
C THR A 67 -6.67 -16.66 3.55
N GLY A 68 -7.27 -15.50 3.83
CA GLY A 68 -6.56 -14.34 4.37
C GLY A 68 -6.29 -13.26 3.32
N GLY A 69 -5.40 -12.33 3.65
CA GLY A 69 -4.98 -11.24 2.78
C GLY A 69 -6.01 -10.11 2.70
N TYR A 70 -5.78 -9.17 1.79
CA TYR A 70 -6.64 -8.00 1.64
C TYR A 70 -7.44 -8.06 0.34
N TYR A 71 -8.70 -7.66 0.40
CA TYR A 71 -9.42 -7.23 -0.79
C TYR A 71 -8.82 -5.91 -1.30
N ASP A 72 -8.69 -5.81 -2.62
CA ASP A 72 -7.86 -4.78 -3.25
C ASP A 72 -8.42 -3.37 -3.08
N ALA A 73 -9.69 -3.17 -3.44
CA ALA A 73 -10.31 -1.85 -3.42
C ALA A 73 -11.74 -1.91 -2.88
N GLY A 74 -12.72 -1.57 -3.72
CA GLY A 74 -14.15 -1.73 -3.40
C GLY A 74 -14.72 -3.10 -3.78
N ASP A 75 -13.87 -3.97 -4.30
CA ASP A 75 -14.14 -5.30 -4.84
C ASP A 75 -13.64 -6.40 -3.93
N ASN A 76 -13.97 -7.65 -4.27
CA ASN A 76 -13.57 -8.79 -3.45
C ASN A 76 -12.49 -9.64 -4.14
N VAL A 77 -11.80 -9.07 -5.13
CA VAL A 77 -10.62 -9.70 -5.76
C VAL A 77 -9.40 -9.46 -4.89
N LYS A 78 -8.52 -10.47 -4.81
CA LYS A 78 -7.22 -10.35 -4.17
C LYS A 78 -6.16 -10.24 -5.25
N PHE A 79 -5.78 -9.03 -5.64
CA PHE A 79 -4.69 -8.78 -6.58
C PHE A 79 -3.35 -8.78 -5.82
N GLY A 80 -2.50 -9.76 -6.10
CA GLY A 80 -1.26 -10.00 -5.36
C GLY A 80 -0.22 -8.90 -5.58
N PHE A 81 -0.16 -8.30 -6.77
CA PHE A 81 0.84 -7.28 -7.08
C PHE A 81 0.66 -5.98 -6.27
N PRO A 82 -0.51 -5.30 -6.30
CA PRO A 82 -0.75 -4.14 -5.44
C PRO A 82 -0.82 -4.50 -3.94
N MET A 83 -1.24 -5.72 -3.58
CA MET A 83 -1.22 -6.16 -2.17
C MET A 83 0.20 -6.31 -1.63
N ALA A 84 1.12 -6.86 -2.43
CA ALA A 84 2.52 -6.95 -2.07
C ALA A 84 3.12 -5.55 -1.90
N PHE A 85 2.91 -4.64 -2.85
CA PHE A 85 3.33 -3.24 -2.75
C PHE A 85 2.79 -2.56 -1.49
N THR A 86 1.50 -2.70 -1.21
CA THR A 86 0.85 -2.15 -0.02
C THR A 86 1.47 -2.71 1.26
N THR A 87 1.78 -4.01 1.29
CA THR A 87 2.45 -4.65 2.42
C THR A 87 3.87 -4.12 2.61
N THR A 88 4.63 -3.93 1.52
CA THR A 88 5.95 -3.28 1.56
C THR A 88 5.86 -1.87 2.14
N MET A 89 4.89 -1.07 1.69
CA MET A 89 4.73 0.32 2.16
C MET A 89 4.28 0.41 3.62
N MET A 90 3.37 -0.45 4.07
CA MET A 90 3.01 -0.53 5.49
C MET A 90 4.23 -0.90 6.34
N ALA A 91 5.02 -1.89 5.90
CA ALA A 91 6.23 -2.29 6.60
C ALA A 91 7.28 -1.17 6.64
N TRP A 92 7.50 -0.48 5.52
CA TRP A 92 8.43 0.65 5.45
C TRP A 92 8.00 1.78 6.37
N SER A 93 6.70 2.12 6.40
CA SER A 93 6.14 3.13 7.31
C SER A 93 6.41 2.80 8.78
N VAL A 94 6.20 1.53 9.18
CA VAL A 94 6.49 1.08 10.55
C VAL A 94 7.98 1.17 10.87
N LEU A 95 8.86 0.81 9.93
CA LEU A 95 10.31 0.88 10.11
C LEU A 95 10.81 2.32 10.27
N GLU A 96 10.26 3.25 9.49
CA GLU A 96 10.70 4.64 9.47
C GLU A 96 10.08 5.46 10.62
N PHE A 97 8.78 5.29 10.84
CA PHE A 97 7.99 6.18 11.70
C PHE A 97 7.40 5.50 12.93
N GLY A 98 7.59 4.18 13.11
CA GLY A 98 6.98 3.43 14.21
C GLY A 98 7.32 3.98 15.60
N ARG A 99 8.49 4.59 15.79
CA ARG A 99 8.88 5.24 17.06
C ARG A 99 8.09 6.52 17.38
N ARG A 100 7.41 7.09 16.39
CA ARG A 100 6.56 8.29 16.53
C ARG A 100 5.08 7.94 16.69
N MET A 101 4.71 6.67 16.54
CA MET A 101 3.34 6.19 16.74
C MET A 101 3.08 5.96 18.23
N ALA A 102 1.85 6.15 18.69
CA ALA A 102 1.45 5.65 20.01
C ALA A 102 1.53 4.11 20.02
N ASP A 103 1.80 3.49 21.17
CA ASP A 103 2.00 2.04 21.28
C ASP A 103 0.83 1.25 20.66
N GLU A 104 -0.41 1.66 20.94
CA GLU A 104 -1.63 1.08 20.36
C GLU A 104 -1.69 1.16 18.83
N GLN A 105 -1.21 2.26 18.25
CA GLN A 105 -1.17 2.46 16.79
C GLN A 105 -0.05 1.64 16.16
N LEU A 106 1.09 1.53 16.86
CA LEU A 106 2.21 0.71 16.40
C LEU A 106 1.84 -0.78 16.36
N GLU A 107 1.15 -1.28 17.38
CA GLU A 107 0.66 -2.66 17.40
C GLU A 107 -0.38 -2.90 16.31
N ALA A 108 -1.36 -2.01 16.14
CA ALA A 108 -2.33 -2.13 15.06
C ALA A 108 -1.68 -2.06 13.66
N ALA A 109 -0.66 -1.22 13.48
CA ALA A 109 0.11 -1.16 12.24
C ALA A 109 0.92 -2.45 12.00
N ARG A 110 1.50 -3.04 13.04
CA ARG A 110 2.16 -4.36 12.96
C ARG A 110 1.17 -5.46 12.59
N GLU A 111 -0.02 -5.47 13.16
CA GLU A 111 -1.08 -6.42 12.80
C GLU A 111 -1.48 -6.26 11.33
N ALA A 112 -1.57 -5.03 10.82
CA ALA A 112 -1.85 -4.77 9.41
C ALA A 112 -0.75 -5.32 8.48
N VAL A 113 0.53 -5.14 8.84
CA VAL A 113 1.66 -5.73 8.11
C VAL A 113 1.62 -7.26 8.18
N ARG A 114 1.36 -7.83 9.37
CA ARG A 114 1.28 -9.29 9.56
C ARG A 114 0.18 -9.90 8.70
N TRP A 115 -0.99 -9.28 8.62
CA TRP A 115 -2.10 -9.80 7.83
C TRP A 115 -1.77 -9.95 6.34
N GLY A 116 -1.09 -8.94 5.77
CA GLY A 116 -0.61 -8.98 4.39
C GLY A 116 0.49 -10.02 4.20
N SER A 117 1.50 -10.01 5.07
CA SER A 117 2.66 -10.92 4.98
C SER A 117 2.30 -12.40 5.24
N ASP A 118 1.32 -12.70 6.10
CA ASP A 118 0.79 -14.06 6.29
C ASP A 118 0.19 -14.61 5.01
N TYR A 119 -0.57 -13.80 4.27
CA TYR A 119 -1.12 -14.20 2.97
C TYR A 119 -0.03 -14.39 1.92
N LEU A 120 0.94 -13.47 1.85
CA LEU A 120 2.06 -13.58 0.91
C LEU A 120 2.90 -14.85 1.17
N LEU A 121 3.11 -15.23 2.43
CA LEU A 121 3.76 -16.49 2.80
C LEU A 121 3.01 -17.71 2.23
N LYS A 122 1.68 -17.74 2.36
CA LYS A 122 0.84 -18.80 1.78
C LYS A 122 0.95 -18.81 0.25
N ALA A 123 0.85 -17.64 -0.36
CA ALA A 123 0.92 -17.46 -1.81
C ALA A 123 2.26 -17.90 -2.41
N SER A 124 3.36 -17.73 -1.68
CA SER A 124 4.72 -18.11 -2.10
C SER A 124 5.15 -19.51 -1.65
N ALA A 125 4.32 -20.24 -0.90
CA ALA A 125 4.71 -21.50 -0.25
C ALA A 125 5.13 -22.62 -1.24
N HIS A 126 4.67 -22.54 -2.49
CA HIS A 126 4.90 -23.54 -3.52
C HIS A 126 6.01 -23.16 -4.53
N LEU A 127 6.77 -22.10 -4.26
CA LEU A 127 7.93 -21.75 -5.06
C LEU A 127 9.00 -22.86 -5.03
N PRO A 128 9.70 -23.12 -6.15
CA PRO A 128 9.65 -22.37 -7.41
C PRO A 128 8.54 -22.82 -8.37
N ASN A 129 7.73 -23.81 -8.02
CA ASN A 129 6.73 -24.38 -8.95
C ASN A 129 5.56 -23.42 -9.21
N ALA A 130 5.18 -22.65 -8.19
CA ALA A 130 4.08 -21.69 -8.27
C ALA A 130 4.23 -20.55 -7.26
N LEU A 131 3.94 -19.33 -7.72
CA LEU A 131 3.56 -18.20 -6.88
C LEU A 131 2.13 -17.81 -7.23
N TYR A 132 1.23 -17.84 -6.26
CA TYR A 132 -0.16 -17.42 -6.46
C TYR A 132 -0.26 -15.90 -6.40
N VAL A 133 -0.83 -15.30 -7.45
CA VAL A 133 -0.80 -13.84 -7.65
C VAL A 133 -2.19 -13.23 -7.71
N GLN A 134 -3.24 -14.05 -7.79
CA GLN A 134 -4.61 -13.55 -7.77
C GLN A 134 -5.61 -14.61 -7.28
N VAL A 135 -6.61 -14.18 -6.52
CA VAL A 135 -7.79 -14.99 -6.18
C VAL A 135 -9.06 -14.21 -6.52
N GLY A 136 -9.93 -14.82 -7.33
CA GLY A 136 -11.12 -14.17 -7.88
C GLY A 136 -10.98 -13.86 -9.37
N ASP A 137 -12.01 -14.19 -10.15
CA ASP A 137 -12.14 -13.65 -11.51
C ASP A 137 -12.70 -12.23 -11.41
N PRO A 138 -11.99 -11.21 -11.89
CA PRO A 138 -12.38 -9.83 -11.63
C PRO A 138 -13.60 -9.42 -12.44
N LYS A 139 -13.84 -10.02 -13.62
CA LYS A 139 -15.02 -9.69 -14.43
C LYS A 139 -16.28 -10.23 -13.78
N ALA A 140 -16.24 -11.45 -13.24
CA ALA A 140 -17.32 -12.05 -12.48
C ALA A 140 -17.56 -11.27 -11.18
N ASP A 141 -16.50 -10.96 -10.42
CA ASP A 141 -16.58 -10.19 -9.19
C ASP A 141 -17.18 -8.79 -9.43
N HIS A 142 -16.70 -8.07 -10.46
CA HIS A 142 -17.13 -6.70 -10.78
C HIS A 142 -18.52 -6.63 -11.39
N LYS A 143 -19.05 -7.76 -11.87
CA LYS A 143 -20.45 -7.86 -12.29
C LYS A 143 -21.42 -7.89 -11.10
N CYS A 144 -20.94 -8.27 -9.91
CA CYS A 144 -21.77 -8.45 -8.72
C CYS A 144 -21.50 -7.37 -7.67
N TRP A 145 -22.57 -6.91 -7.00
CA TRP A 145 -22.47 -6.03 -5.85
C TRP A 145 -23.00 -6.72 -4.60
N GLU A 146 -22.10 -7.44 -3.92
CA GLU A 146 -22.39 -8.35 -2.82
C GLU A 146 -21.45 -8.08 -1.64
N ARG A 147 -21.88 -8.41 -0.42
CA ARG A 147 -20.97 -8.43 0.73
C ARG A 147 -19.96 -9.57 0.56
N ALA A 148 -18.76 -9.40 1.06
CA ALA A 148 -17.71 -10.40 0.96
C ALA A 148 -18.13 -11.76 1.54
N GLU A 149 -18.88 -11.80 2.64
CA GLU A 149 -19.38 -13.04 3.24
C GLU A 149 -20.51 -13.71 2.43
N ASP A 150 -21.15 -12.98 1.52
CA ASP A 150 -22.27 -13.46 0.70
C ASP A 150 -21.85 -13.80 -0.75
N MET A 151 -20.55 -13.71 -1.07
CA MET A 151 -20.06 -13.91 -2.44
C MET A 151 -20.52 -15.25 -3.03
N THR A 152 -21.17 -15.18 -4.19
CA THR A 152 -21.58 -16.36 -4.96
C THR A 152 -20.72 -16.57 -6.22
N THR A 153 -19.86 -15.61 -6.54
CA THR A 153 -18.98 -15.65 -7.70
C THR A 153 -17.91 -16.73 -7.57
N ALA A 154 -17.54 -17.35 -8.68
CA ALA A 154 -16.41 -18.27 -8.70
C ALA A 154 -15.11 -17.52 -8.34
N ARG A 155 -14.29 -18.12 -7.47
CA ARG A 155 -13.03 -17.54 -7.00
C ARG A 155 -11.83 -18.36 -7.45
N PRO A 156 -11.55 -18.44 -8.77
CA PRO A 156 -10.38 -19.15 -9.28
C PRO A 156 -9.09 -18.54 -8.75
N VAL A 157 -8.03 -19.34 -8.78
CA VAL A 157 -6.68 -18.92 -8.38
C VAL A 157 -5.80 -18.83 -9.61
N TYR A 158 -5.01 -17.77 -9.69
CA TYR A 158 -4.05 -17.55 -10.78
C TYR A 158 -2.64 -17.49 -10.19
N LYS A 159 -1.68 -18.02 -10.95
CA LYS A 159 -0.30 -18.19 -10.50
C LYS A 159 0.70 -17.98 -11.63
N VAL A 160 1.87 -17.50 -11.28
CA VAL A 160 3.04 -17.49 -12.14
C VAL A 160 3.91 -18.72 -11.84
N THR A 161 4.62 -19.19 -12.85
CA THR A 161 5.38 -20.45 -12.84
C THR A 161 6.67 -20.28 -13.65
N PRO A 162 7.62 -21.22 -13.61
CA PRO A 162 8.83 -21.13 -14.44
C PRO A 162 8.55 -20.97 -15.95
N SER A 163 7.44 -21.54 -16.45
CA SER A 163 7.04 -21.44 -17.87
C SER A 163 6.23 -20.20 -18.20
N ASN A 164 5.62 -19.57 -17.19
CA ASN A 164 4.81 -18.36 -17.30
C ASN A 164 5.24 -17.41 -16.16
N PRO A 165 6.41 -16.76 -16.30
CA PRO A 165 7.03 -16.00 -15.23
C PRO A 165 6.26 -14.73 -14.86
N GLY A 166 6.67 -14.13 -13.74
CA GLY A 166 6.18 -12.84 -13.25
C GLY A 166 7.19 -12.25 -12.27
N SER A 167 8.29 -11.73 -12.80
CA SER A 167 9.39 -11.15 -12.05
C SER A 167 8.97 -9.93 -11.24
N ASP A 168 8.07 -9.12 -11.81
CA ASP A 168 7.45 -7.96 -11.18
C ASP A 168 6.77 -8.34 -9.85
N VAL A 169 5.71 -9.15 -9.91
CA VAL A 169 4.94 -9.56 -8.74
C VAL A 169 5.75 -10.44 -7.78
N ALA A 170 6.67 -11.25 -8.28
CA ALA A 170 7.54 -12.07 -7.44
C ALA A 170 8.59 -11.24 -6.68
N ALA A 171 9.21 -10.25 -7.32
CA ALA A 171 10.17 -9.38 -6.66
C ALA A 171 9.50 -8.36 -5.72
N GLU A 172 8.28 -7.90 -6.03
CA GLU A 172 7.50 -7.11 -5.06
C GLU A 172 7.06 -7.97 -3.85
N THR A 173 6.68 -9.24 -4.08
CA THR A 173 6.42 -10.18 -2.97
C THR A 173 7.67 -10.39 -2.11
N ALA A 174 8.85 -10.50 -2.73
CA ALA A 174 10.12 -10.57 -2.01
C ALA A 174 10.39 -9.29 -1.20
N ALA A 175 10.17 -8.11 -1.79
CA ALA A 175 10.31 -6.82 -1.12
C ALA A 175 9.40 -6.73 0.12
N ALA A 176 8.13 -7.10 -0.02
CA ALA A 176 7.14 -7.09 1.05
C ALA A 176 7.55 -7.99 2.22
N LEU A 177 7.94 -9.23 1.93
CA LEU A 177 8.36 -10.19 2.94
C LEU A 177 9.68 -9.78 3.60
N ALA A 178 10.64 -9.25 2.82
CA ALA A 178 11.91 -8.74 3.34
C ALA A 178 11.69 -7.52 4.25
N ALA A 179 10.88 -6.54 3.85
CA ALA A 179 10.54 -5.38 4.67
C ALA A 179 9.80 -5.79 5.96
N ALA A 180 8.79 -6.65 5.85
CA ALA A 180 8.03 -7.16 7.00
C ALA A 180 8.93 -7.92 7.99
N SER A 181 9.90 -8.70 7.50
CA SER A 181 10.84 -9.39 8.39
C SER A 181 11.60 -8.45 9.33
N ARG A 182 11.93 -7.23 8.86
CA ARG A 182 12.62 -6.22 9.66
C ARG A 182 11.71 -5.65 10.73
N VAL A 183 10.42 -5.45 10.41
CA VAL A 183 9.40 -5.03 11.38
C VAL A 183 9.32 -6.02 12.54
N PHE A 184 9.32 -7.32 12.23
CA PHE A 184 9.16 -8.38 13.23
C PHE A 184 10.46 -8.88 13.85
N ARG A 185 11.63 -8.41 13.41
CA ARG A 185 12.96 -8.93 13.81
C ARG A 185 13.12 -9.13 15.32
N HIS A 186 12.64 -8.17 16.11
CA HIS A 186 12.80 -8.18 17.56
C HIS A 186 11.55 -8.64 18.31
N VAL A 187 10.36 -8.46 17.73
CA VAL A 187 9.08 -8.73 18.39
C VAL A 187 8.55 -10.15 18.10
N ASP A 188 8.92 -10.74 16.96
CA ASP A 188 8.67 -12.14 16.62
C ASP A 188 9.80 -12.67 15.71
N PRO A 189 10.96 -13.04 16.29
CA PRO A 189 12.12 -13.49 15.51
C PRO A 189 11.84 -14.74 14.68
N GLY A 190 10.99 -15.66 15.18
CA GLY A 190 10.63 -16.89 14.47
C GLY A 190 9.83 -16.60 13.20
N TYR A 191 8.89 -15.65 13.27
CA TYR A 191 8.18 -15.18 12.09
C TYR A 191 9.10 -14.40 11.13
N SER A 192 9.97 -13.52 11.66
CA SER A 192 10.97 -12.79 10.88
C SER A 192 11.84 -13.72 10.03
N SER A 193 12.33 -14.82 10.59
CA SER A 193 13.13 -15.80 9.84
C SER A 193 12.34 -16.48 8.70
N LYS A 194 11.07 -16.84 8.94
CA LYS A 194 10.20 -17.41 7.89
C LYS A 194 9.99 -16.44 6.74
N LEU A 195 9.80 -15.16 7.06
CA LEU A 195 9.62 -14.10 6.06
C LEU A 195 10.87 -13.93 5.19
N ILE A 196 12.07 -13.94 5.77
CA ILE A 196 13.32 -13.86 4.99
C ILE A 196 13.50 -15.07 4.08
N GLU A 197 13.31 -16.29 4.59
CA GLU A 197 13.45 -17.49 3.77
C GLU A 197 12.50 -17.46 2.54
N ALA A 198 11.26 -17.02 2.75
CA ALA A 198 10.30 -16.86 1.66
C ALA A 198 10.67 -15.71 0.70
N ALA A 199 11.17 -14.58 1.23
CA ALA A 199 11.62 -13.45 0.42
C ALA A 199 12.78 -13.83 -0.52
N GLU A 200 13.78 -14.54 0.00
CA GLU A 200 14.93 -15.00 -0.79
C GLU A 200 14.49 -15.98 -1.90
N LYS A 201 13.55 -16.90 -1.61
CA LYS A 201 12.97 -17.81 -2.61
C LYS A 201 12.17 -17.07 -3.69
N ALA A 202 11.36 -16.09 -3.29
CA ALA A 202 10.57 -15.28 -4.22
C ALA A 202 11.46 -14.46 -5.16
N PHE A 203 12.52 -13.85 -4.63
CA PHE A 203 13.47 -13.10 -5.44
C PHE A 203 14.28 -14.00 -6.37
N ALA A 204 14.75 -15.15 -5.87
CA ALA A 204 15.45 -16.12 -6.71
C ALA A 204 14.57 -16.58 -7.89
N PHE A 205 13.28 -16.84 -7.65
CA PHE A 205 12.32 -17.14 -8.72
C PHE A 205 12.19 -15.98 -9.71
N ALA A 206 12.02 -14.75 -9.20
CA ALA A 206 11.86 -13.55 -10.02
C ALA A 206 13.04 -13.30 -10.96
N ASP A 207 14.27 -13.47 -10.46
CA ASP A 207 15.49 -13.23 -11.24
C ASP A 207 15.81 -14.38 -12.20
N THR A 208 15.55 -15.63 -11.79
CA THR A 208 15.82 -16.83 -12.59
C THR A 208 14.86 -16.95 -13.78
N TYR A 209 13.57 -16.67 -13.57
CA TYR A 209 12.54 -16.79 -14.59
C TYR A 209 12.00 -15.41 -14.93
N ARG A 210 12.61 -14.75 -15.92
CA ARG A 210 12.32 -13.36 -16.23
C ARG A 210 11.11 -13.17 -17.15
N GLY A 211 10.20 -12.28 -16.76
CA GLY A 211 9.06 -11.83 -17.57
C GLY A 211 8.02 -11.10 -16.74
N SER A 212 7.21 -10.23 -17.35
CA SER A 212 6.14 -9.53 -16.65
C SER A 212 4.96 -10.47 -16.45
N TYR A 213 4.32 -10.45 -15.26
CA TYR A 213 3.22 -11.40 -14.99
C TYR A 213 2.03 -11.20 -15.92
N SER A 214 1.82 -9.96 -16.41
CA SER A 214 0.77 -9.63 -17.36
C SER A 214 0.99 -10.24 -18.75
N ASP A 215 2.20 -10.69 -19.09
CA ASP A 215 2.46 -11.34 -20.39
C ASP A 215 1.65 -12.62 -20.54
N SER A 216 1.54 -13.39 -19.44
CA SER A 216 0.78 -14.65 -19.42
C SER A 216 -0.63 -14.49 -18.82
N LEU A 217 -0.84 -13.51 -17.94
CA LEU A 217 -2.10 -13.34 -17.20
C LEU A 217 -2.94 -12.14 -17.64
N SER A 218 -2.59 -11.43 -18.73
CA SER A 218 -3.29 -10.23 -19.22
C SER A 218 -4.82 -10.35 -19.23
N SER A 219 -5.37 -11.51 -19.61
CA SER A 219 -6.82 -11.72 -19.69
C SER A 219 -7.59 -11.51 -18.36
N VAL A 220 -6.89 -11.62 -17.22
CA VAL A 220 -7.45 -11.53 -15.87
C VAL A 220 -6.77 -10.48 -14.99
N VAL A 221 -5.58 -9.99 -15.34
CA VAL A 221 -4.92 -8.90 -14.59
C VAL A 221 -5.10 -7.55 -15.28
N CYS A 222 -5.33 -7.53 -16.60
CA CYS A 222 -5.60 -6.30 -17.36
C CYS A 222 -7.10 -6.13 -17.64
N PRO A 223 -7.61 -4.88 -17.61
CA PRO A 223 -6.90 -3.61 -17.43
C PRO A 223 -6.74 -3.18 -15.97
N PHE A 224 -6.82 -4.09 -14.99
CA PHE A 224 -6.82 -3.76 -13.57
C PHE A 224 -5.43 -3.34 -13.06
N TYR A 225 -4.46 -4.25 -13.16
CA TYR A 225 -3.09 -4.07 -12.69
C TYR A 225 -2.07 -4.62 -13.70
N CYS A 226 -2.07 -4.13 -14.93
CA CYS A 226 -1.03 -4.54 -15.89
C CYS A 226 0.35 -4.09 -15.40
N SER A 227 1.41 -4.85 -15.70
CA SER A 227 2.78 -4.36 -15.56
C SER A 227 3.08 -3.41 -16.71
N TYR A 228 3.10 -2.09 -16.44
CA TYR A 228 3.36 -1.07 -17.46
C TYR A 228 4.82 -0.62 -17.46
N SER A 229 5.45 -0.52 -16.28
CA SER A 229 6.89 -0.23 -16.13
C SER A 229 7.80 -1.41 -16.48
N GLY A 230 7.26 -2.62 -16.54
CA GLY A 230 8.01 -3.86 -16.68
C GLY A 230 8.31 -4.49 -15.32
N PHE A 231 9.47 -5.14 -15.19
CA PHE A 231 9.88 -5.84 -13.96
C PHE A 231 11.25 -5.42 -13.41
N HIS A 232 11.96 -4.53 -14.11
CA HIS A 232 13.36 -4.22 -13.76
C HIS A 232 13.45 -3.38 -12.49
N ASP A 233 12.51 -2.47 -12.28
CA ASP A 233 12.43 -1.66 -11.07
C ASP A 233 12.03 -2.50 -9.85
N GLU A 234 11.24 -3.57 -10.02
CA GLU A 234 10.93 -4.53 -8.96
C GLU A 234 12.13 -5.40 -8.61
N LEU A 235 12.93 -5.83 -9.59
CA LEU A 235 14.19 -6.54 -9.30
C LEU A 235 15.15 -5.65 -8.51
N LEU A 236 15.26 -4.36 -8.88
CA LEU A 236 16.03 -3.38 -8.11
C LEU A 236 15.48 -3.22 -6.69
N TRP A 237 14.16 -3.06 -6.56
CA TRP A 237 13.45 -2.86 -5.30
C TRP A 237 13.54 -4.06 -4.35
N GLY A 238 13.30 -5.27 -4.85
CA GLY A 238 13.41 -6.52 -4.13
C GLY A 238 14.84 -6.76 -3.65
N ALA A 239 15.85 -6.51 -4.49
CA ALA A 239 17.25 -6.58 -4.11
C ALA A 239 17.58 -5.56 -3.00
N ALA A 240 17.11 -4.31 -3.13
CA ALA A 240 17.33 -3.28 -2.12
C ALA A 240 16.74 -3.68 -0.75
N TRP A 241 15.53 -4.22 -0.69
CA TRP A 241 14.93 -4.68 0.56
C TRP A 241 15.60 -5.92 1.13
N LEU A 242 15.98 -6.88 0.30
CA LEU A 242 16.73 -8.05 0.73
C LEU A 242 18.10 -7.65 1.28
N PHE A 243 18.78 -6.69 0.67
CA PHE A 243 20.00 -6.11 1.22
C PHE A 243 19.75 -5.49 2.60
N LYS A 244 18.73 -4.64 2.73
CA LYS A 244 18.36 -4.01 4.02
C LYS A 244 18.03 -5.01 5.11
N ALA A 245 17.49 -6.17 4.75
CA ALA A 245 17.06 -7.16 5.70
C ALA A 245 18.15 -8.19 6.03
N THR A 246 19.00 -8.59 5.08
CA THR A 246 20.01 -9.64 5.27
C THR A 246 21.41 -9.11 5.53
N HIS A 247 21.69 -7.86 5.10
CA HIS A 247 23.04 -7.31 4.97
C HIS A 247 23.97 -8.13 4.05
N ASN A 248 23.42 -9.00 3.20
CA ASN A 248 24.20 -9.72 2.20
C ASN A 248 24.55 -8.78 1.05
N ALA A 249 25.84 -8.46 0.91
CA ALA A 249 26.37 -7.53 -0.10
C ALA A 249 26.02 -7.92 -1.54
N SER A 250 25.80 -9.21 -1.82
CA SER A 250 25.43 -9.66 -3.17
C SER A 250 24.14 -9.01 -3.69
N TYR A 251 23.19 -8.70 -2.81
CA TYR A 251 21.96 -8.00 -3.19
C TYR A 251 22.21 -6.52 -3.52
N LEU A 252 23.14 -5.87 -2.81
CA LEU A 252 23.53 -4.50 -3.15
C LEU A 252 24.28 -4.46 -4.48
N ASP A 253 25.21 -5.39 -4.70
CA ASP A 253 25.95 -5.49 -5.97
C ASP A 253 25.00 -5.76 -7.14
N TYR A 254 24.02 -6.65 -6.93
CA TYR A 254 22.95 -6.89 -7.90
C TYR A 254 22.13 -5.62 -8.17
N ALA A 255 21.69 -4.89 -7.13
CA ALA A 255 20.94 -3.65 -7.30
C ALA A 255 21.76 -2.58 -8.07
N LYS A 256 23.07 -2.47 -7.80
CA LYS A 256 23.98 -1.59 -8.56
C LYS A 256 24.10 -2.00 -10.02
N SER A 257 24.13 -3.31 -10.31
CA SER A 257 24.21 -3.84 -11.68
C SER A 257 22.96 -3.51 -12.52
N LEU A 258 21.84 -3.27 -11.85
CA LEU A 258 20.57 -2.87 -12.48
C LEU A 258 20.42 -1.35 -12.60
N SER A 259 21.46 -0.53 -12.37
CA SER A 259 21.36 0.94 -12.43
C SER A 259 20.72 1.40 -13.75
N LEU A 260 19.42 1.70 -13.68
CA LEU A 260 18.62 2.20 -14.80
C LEU A 260 18.85 3.71 -14.88
N ASP A 261 19.24 4.23 -16.04
CA ASP A 261 19.37 5.68 -16.31
C ASP A 261 18.02 6.36 -16.61
N ASP A 262 16.91 5.81 -16.09
CA ASP A 262 15.57 6.36 -16.28
C ASP A 262 15.18 7.29 -15.12
N ASP A 263 14.62 8.45 -15.41
CA ASP A 263 14.07 9.35 -14.41
C ASP A 263 12.55 9.21 -14.41
N SER A 264 12.03 8.46 -13.44
CA SER A 264 10.59 8.40 -13.19
C SER A 264 10.19 9.41 -12.11
N ASP A 265 9.14 10.17 -12.40
CA ASP A 265 8.49 11.08 -11.44
C ASP A 265 7.33 10.41 -10.67
N VAL A 266 7.14 9.08 -10.84
CA VAL A 266 6.05 8.34 -10.20
C VAL A 266 6.59 7.15 -9.41
N PHE A 267 6.23 7.10 -8.13
CA PHE A 267 6.37 5.93 -7.28
C PHE A 267 4.98 5.34 -6.99
N SER A 268 4.75 4.10 -7.38
CA SER A 268 3.42 3.46 -7.31
C SER A 268 3.53 1.94 -7.19
N TRP A 269 2.38 1.27 -7.15
CA TRP A 269 2.30 -0.19 -7.23
C TRP A 269 2.92 -0.78 -8.49
N ASP A 270 3.10 0.01 -9.55
CA ASP A 270 3.71 -0.41 -10.83
C ASP A 270 5.18 0.02 -10.89
N ASN A 271 5.52 1.27 -10.54
CA ASN A 271 6.90 1.76 -10.65
C ASN A 271 7.58 2.00 -9.28
N LYS A 272 8.68 1.29 -9.02
CA LYS A 272 9.42 1.30 -7.75
C LYS A 272 10.74 2.05 -7.82
N LEU A 273 11.14 2.49 -9.01
CA LEU A 273 12.46 3.06 -9.26
C LEU A 273 12.81 4.22 -8.32
N PRO A 274 11.92 5.23 -8.10
CA PRO A 274 12.23 6.30 -7.16
C PRO A 274 12.35 5.83 -5.71
N GLY A 275 11.49 4.89 -5.29
CA GLY A 275 11.51 4.31 -3.95
C GLY A 275 12.80 3.55 -3.66
N ALA A 276 13.27 2.72 -4.60
CA ALA A 276 14.51 1.97 -4.48
C ALA A 276 15.73 2.89 -4.34
N ARG A 277 15.78 3.97 -5.13
CA ARG A 277 16.83 5.00 -5.05
C ARG A 277 16.85 5.71 -3.69
N VAL A 278 15.68 6.13 -3.20
CA VAL A 278 15.56 6.73 -1.86
C VAL A 278 16.02 5.75 -0.79
N LEU A 279 15.60 4.48 -0.86
CA LEU A 279 15.94 3.45 0.11
C LEU A 279 17.47 3.19 0.18
N LEU A 280 18.13 3.08 -0.96
CA LEU A 280 19.57 2.81 -1.05
C LEU A 280 20.44 4.04 -0.74
N SER A 281 20.00 5.25 -1.12
CA SER A 281 20.78 6.50 -0.90
C SER A 281 21.08 6.84 0.57
N ARG A 282 20.33 6.22 1.49
CA ARG A 282 20.37 6.47 2.94
C ARG A 282 21.40 5.62 3.70
N ASP A 283 22.03 4.62 3.07
CA ASP A 283 23.06 3.80 3.72
C ASP A 283 24.45 4.45 3.67
N SER A 284 24.61 5.58 4.39
CA SER A 284 25.87 6.34 4.45
C SER A 284 27.07 5.54 4.97
N HIS A 285 26.83 4.46 5.74
CA HIS A 285 27.88 3.57 6.24
C HIS A 285 28.46 2.62 5.18
N ILE A 286 27.82 2.50 4.02
CA ILE A 286 28.21 1.59 2.93
C ILE A 286 28.72 2.39 1.71
N ASP A 287 28.61 3.72 1.74
CA ASP A 287 29.08 4.66 0.72
C ASP A 287 30.61 4.82 0.78
N ASN A 288 31.34 3.71 0.60
CA ASN A 288 32.75 3.77 0.27
C ASN A 288 32.87 4.24 -1.19
N GLU A 289 33.70 5.26 -1.44
CA GLU A 289 34.07 5.74 -2.78
C GLU A 289 32.94 6.37 -3.63
N GLY A 290 31.79 6.72 -3.04
CA GLY A 290 30.71 7.41 -3.76
C GLY A 290 29.90 6.49 -4.67
N GLU A 291 29.93 5.17 -4.46
CA GLU A 291 29.18 4.20 -5.26
C GLU A 291 27.65 4.35 -5.12
N LEU A 292 27.16 5.03 -4.07
CA LEU A 292 25.74 5.34 -3.90
C LEU A 292 25.37 6.77 -4.34
N SER A 293 26.33 7.52 -4.89
CA SER A 293 26.13 8.89 -5.35
C SER A 293 25.06 8.99 -6.43
N THR A 294 25.05 8.06 -7.39
CA THR A 294 24.04 7.99 -8.44
C THR A 294 22.63 7.81 -7.87
N PHE A 295 22.43 6.84 -6.96
CA PHE A 295 21.15 6.66 -6.27
C PHE A 295 20.71 7.93 -5.52
N ARG A 296 21.66 8.63 -4.87
CA ARG A 296 21.38 9.88 -4.14
C ARG A 296 20.99 11.01 -5.09
N GLU A 297 21.68 11.18 -6.22
CA GLU A 297 21.39 12.20 -7.23
C GLU A 297 19.99 11.99 -7.84
N HIS A 298 19.68 10.76 -8.24
CA HIS A 298 18.35 10.46 -8.79
C HIS A 298 17.24 10.59 -7.74
N ALA A 299 17.49 10.18 -6.49
CA ALA A 299 16.53 10.39 -5.40
C ALA A 299 16.27 11.88 -5.16
N GLN A 300 17.32 12.71 -5.16
CA GLN A 300 17.18 14.17 -5.05
C GLN A 300 16.39 14.76 -6.22
N ARG A 301 16.66 14.31 -7.46
CA ARG A 301 15.92 14.76 -8.65
C ARG A 301 14.43 14.44 -8.57
N PHE A 302 14.09 13.21 -8.18
CA PHE A 302 12.71 12.79 -7.94
C PHE A 302 12.02 13.68 -6.90
N MET A 303 12.65 13.87 -5.73
CA MET A 303 12.10 14.74 -4.69
C MET A 303 11.91 16.17 -5.22
N CYS A 304 12.87 16.73 -5.94
CA CYS A 304 12.75 18.05 -6.56
C CYS A 304 11.62 18.14 -7.58
N ASN A 305 11.36 17.09 -8.37
CA ASN A 305 10.33 17.07 -9.41
C ASN A 305 8.92 16.94 -8.81
N VAL A 306 8.71 16.00 -7.88
CA VAL A 306 7.42 15.82 -7.17
C VAL A 306 7.05 17.08 -6.37
N LEU A 307 8.05 17.83 -5.90
CA LEU A 307 7.85 19.01 -5.06
C LEU A 307 7.81 20.34 -5.84
N ARG A 308 7.75 20.34 -7.18
CA ARG A 308 7.64 21.59 -7.98
C ARG A 308 6.30 22.29 -7.69
N GLY A 309 6.35 23.29 -6.81
CA GLY A 309 5.20 24.10 -6.37
C GLY A 309 5.33 24.69 -4.96
N SER A 310 6.29 24.22 -4.13
CA SER A 310 6.53 24.77 -2.80
C SER A 310 7.38 26.06 -2.83
N PRO A 311 7.07 27.12 -2.04
CA PRO A 311 7.81 28.39 -2.03
C PRO A 311 9.28 28.30 -1.59
N SER A 312 9.75 27.14 -1.13
CA SER A 312 11.08 26.91 -0.56
C SER A 312 11.92 25.98 -1.45
N GLN A 313 12.49 26.51 -2.52
CA GLN A 313 13.43 25.76 -3.35
C GLN A 313 14.77 25.59 -2.62
N SER A 314 14.96 24.46 -1.92
CA SER A 314 16.24 23.74 -1.71
C SER A 314 16.08 22.67 -0.63
N GLY A 315 15.66 21.46 -1.01
CA GLY A 315 15.76 20.29 -0.15
C GLY A 315 17.06 19.56 -0.43
N GLU A 316 18.14 19.83 0.32
CA GLU A 316 19.34 19.00 0.25
C GLU A 316 19.19 17.75 1.12
N LEU A 317 19.44 16.57 0.55
CA LEU A 317 19.49 15.30 1.28
C LEU A 317 20.82 15.25 2.06
N HIS A 318 20.88 15.79 3.28
CA HIS A 318 22.09 15.74 4.10
C HIS A 318 22.27 14.40 4.83
N SER A 319 23.43 13.74 4.59
CA SER A 319 24.07 12.74 5.46
C SER A 319 23.15 11.77 6.22
N GLY A 320 22.44 10.89 5.50
CA GLY A 320 21.84 9.68 6.10
C GLY A 320 20.69 9.91 7.09
N ARG A 321 20.20 11.13 7.24
CA ARG A 321 18.94 11.44 7.91
C ARG A 321 18.07 12.27 6.98
N THR A 322 16.84 11.83 6.78
CA THR A 322 15.74 12.76 6.47
C THR A 322 15.36 13.50 7.74
N ASP A 323 16.27 14.30 8.29
CA ASP A 323 15.86 15.52 8.98
C ASP A 323 15.52 16.53 7.88
N VAL A 324 14.51 16.19 7.07
CA VAL A 324 13.80 17.16 6.24
C VAL A 324 13.18 18.10 7.26
N GLN A 325 13.83 19.24 7.48
CA GLN A 325 13.32 20.30 8.33
C GLN A 325 11.83 20.48 8.05
N ASP A 326 11.07 20.35 9.15
CA ASP A 326 9.62 20.31 9.23
C ASP A 326 8.91 21.24 8.23
N GLY A 327 8.00 20.70 7.42
CA GLY A 327 6.90 21.52 6.88
C GLY A 327 6.42 21.31 5.44
N TRP A 328 7.08 20.49 4.59
CA TRP A 328 6.78 20.52 3.13
C TRP A 328 5.84 19.43 2.61
N GLU A 329 5.73 18.28 3.30
CA GLU A 329 4.75 17.22 3.01
C GLU A 329 3.39 17.52 3.67
N GLN A 330 3.43 18.33 4.75
CA GLN A 330 2.25 18.77 5.50
C GLN A 330 1.19 19.44 4.61
N PRO A 331 1.51 20.31 3.63
CA PRO A 331 0.50 20.92 2.77
C PRO A 331 -0.30 19.91 1.95
N ALA A 332 0.34 18.85 1.44
CA ALA A 332 -0.36 17.82 0.66
C ALA A 332 -1.28 16.97 1.55
N VAL A 333 -0.78 16.55 2.71
CA VAL A 333 -1.59 15.81 3.70
C VAL A 333 -2.71 16.68 4.24
N ASN A 334 -2.45 17.94 4.57
CA ASN A 334 -3.45 18.89 5.04
C ASN A 334 -4.53 19.15 3.98
N TYR A 335 -4.14 19.25 2.71
CA TYR A 335 -5.10 19.36 1.61
C TYR A 335 -6.05 18.16 1.58
N ILE A 336 -5.55 16.93 1.78
CA ILE A 336 -6.38 15.73 1.92
C ILE A 336 -7.26 15.82 3.16
N LEU A 337 -6.74 16.33 4.28
CA LEU A 337 -7.47 16.36 5.55
C LEU A 337 -8.48 17.51 5.67
N GLY A 338 -8.44 18.52 4.80
CA GLY A 338 -9.49 19.56 4.73
C GLY A 338 -9.02 20.93 4.28
N ASP A 339 -7.70 21.19 4.18
CA ASP A 339 -7.12 22.47 3.76
C ASP A 339 -7.16 22.61 2.24
N ASN A 340 -8.36 22.55 1.69
CA ASN A 340 -8.65 22.67 0.26
C ASN A 340 -9.85 23.60 0.03
N PRO A 341 -10.05 24.10 -1.20
CA PRO A 341 -11.14 25.05 -1.50
C PRO A 341 -12.56 24.55 -1.20
N ASN A 342 -12.75 23.24 -1.02
CA ASN A 342 -14.04 22.66 -0.69
C ASN A 342 -14.29 22.56 0.83
N GLU A 343 -13.28 22.87 1.67
CA GLU A 343 -13.30 22.73 3.13
C GLU A 343 -13.84 21.35 3.54
N MET A 344 -13.30 20.31 2.89
CA MET A 344 -13.78 18.94 2.99
C MET A 344 -12.59 17.99 3.07
N SER A 345 -12.58 17.10 4.06
CA SER A 345 -11.63 16.00 4.10
C SER A 345 -11.93 15.01 2.97
N TYR A 346 -10.89 14.51 2.32
CA TYR A 346 -10.97 13.37 1.41
C TYR A 346 -10.69 12.03 2.12
N MET A 347 -10.39 12.04 3.42
CA MET A 347 -10.32 10.84 4.25
C MET A 347 -11.70 10.56 4.85
N VAL A 348 -12.24 9.38 4.56
CA VAL A 348 -13.57 9.00 5.07
C VAL A 348 -13.54 8.91 6.59
N GLY A 349 -14.52 9.54 7.24
CA GLY A 349 -14.67 9.54 8.69
C GLY A 349 -13.83 10.58 9.43
N TYR A 350 -12.96 11.35 8.75
CA TYR A 350 -12.15 12.40 9.36
C TYR A 350 -12.76 13.80 9.16
N GLY A 351 -12.78 14.60 10.22
CA GLY A 351 -13.40 15.93 10.23
C GLY A 351 -14.92 15.91 10.07
N ASP A 352 -15.53 17.09 9.94
CA ASP A 352 -16.99 17.25 9.89
C ASP A 352 -17.58 16.97 8.50
N ARG A 353 -16.78 17.16 7.45
CA ARG A 353 -17.18 17.00 6.04
C ARG A 353 -16.22 16.06 5.33
N TYR A 354 -16.73 14.91 4.90
CA TYR A 354 -15.99 13.89 4.16
C TYR A 354 -16.90 13.10 3.19
N PRO A 355 -16.35 12.37 2.19
CA PRO A 355 -17.13 11.54 1.29
C PRO A 355 -18.00 10.51 2.01
N ARG A 356 -19.32 10.54 1.77
CA ARG A 356 -20.29 9.61 2.38
C ARG A 356 -20.81 8.54 1.43
N ARG A 357 -20.27 8.45 0.22
CA ARG A 357 -20.65 7.48 -0.80
C ARG A 357 -19.40 7.09 -1.58
N ILE A 358 -18.63 6.17 -1.01
CA ILE A 358 -17.45 5.62 -1.66
C ILE A 358 -17.84 4.39 -2.48
N HIS A 359 -17.08 4.13 -3.54
CA HIS A 359 -17.25 2.94 -4.38
C HIS A 359 -16.67 1.72 -3.65
N HIS A 360 -17.40 1.18 -2.69
CA HIS A 360 -16.95 0.08 -1.85
C HIS A 360 -18.12 -0.80 -1.43
N ARG A 361 -18.07 -2.10 -1.74
CA ARG A 361 -19.17 -3.05 -1.55
C ARG A 361 -19.55 -3.19 -0.09
N ASP A 362 -18.66 -3.71 0.74
CA ASP A 362 -18.98 -4.09 2.13
C ASP A 362 -19.47 -2.90 2.98
N SER A 363 -18.94 -1.71 2.72
CA SER A 363 -19.35 -0.50 3.45
C SER A 363 -20.66 0.12 2.94
N SER A 364 -21.23 -0.38 1.85
CA SER A 364 -22.44 0.17 1.21
C SER A 364 -23.69 -0.68 1.39
N ILE A 365 -23.52 -1.95 1.77
CA ILE A 365 -24.59 -2.94 1.88
C ILE A 365 -24.96 -3.09 3.37
N PRO A 366 -26.23 -2.81 3.76
CA PRO A 366 -26.65 -2.94 5.15
C PRO A 366 -26.49 -4.38 5.69
N ILE A 367 -26.12 -4.52 6.96
CA ILE A 367 -26.24 -5.78 7.69
C ILE A 367 -27.74 -6.00 7.93
N TYR A 368 -28.32 -7.05 7.34
CA TYR A 368 -29.76 -7.28 7.46
C TYR A 368 -30.16 -7.57 8.92
N SER A 369 -30.68 -6.55 9.61
CA SER A 369 -31.72 -6.71 10.62
C SER A 369 -32.64 -5.48 10.57
N THR A 370 -33.95 -5.73 10.48
CA THR A 370 -35.07 -4.76 10.51
C THR A 370 -35.45 -4.06 9.19
N ASN A 371 -36.72 -4.28 8.81
CA ASN A 371 -37.56 -3.50 7.89
C ASN A 371 -37.40 -3.71 6.37
N GLY A 372 -37.71 -4.92 5.90
CA GLY A 372 -38.48 -5.10 4.66
C GLY A 372 -37.83 -4.72 3.32
N MET A 373 -36.55 -4.34 3.28
CA MET A 373 -35.80 -4.29 2.02
C MET A 373 -35.51 -5.71 1.56
N SER A 374 -36.18 -6.12 0.47
CA SER A 374 -35.99 -7.44 -0.13
C SER A 374 -34.56 -7.59 -0.66
N SER A 375 -34.02 -8.81 -0.61
CA SER A 375 -32.71 -9.20 -1.14
C SER A 375 -32.51 -8.91 -2.63
N SER A 376 -33.53 -8.42 -3.34
CA SER A 376 -33.50 -8.16 -4.77
C SER A 376 -32.72 -6.92 -5.21
N SER A 377 -32.20 -6.08 -4.30
CA SER A 377 -31.49 -4.84 -4.64
C SER A 377 -29.96 -4.95 -4.65
N TYR A 378 -29.41 -6.06 -4.17
CA TYR A 378 -27.98 -6.35 -4.08
C TYR A 378 -27.74 -7.77 -4.63
N GLY A 379 -26.67 -7.98 -5.39
CA GLY A 379 -26.44 -9.26 -6.09
C GLY A 379 -25.90 -9.11 -7.51
N CYS A 380 -25.75 -10.24 -8.19
CA CYS A 380 -25.25 -10.34 -9.56
C CYS A 380 -26.25 -9.95 -10.68
N ASP A 381 -27.51 -9.68 -10.33
CA ASP A 381 -28.63 -9.47 -11.27
C ASP A 381 -28.91 -7.99 -11.61
N GLY A 382 -27.98 -7.07 -11.31
CA GLY A 382 -27.93 -5.75 -11.95
C GLY A 382 -28.92 -4.68 -11.44
N VAL A 383 -29.04 -4.49 -10.11
CA VAL A 383 -29.86 -3.40 -9.55
C VAL A 383 -28.99 -2.27 -9.00
N ARG A 384 -29.42 -1.02 -9.25
CA ARG A 384 -28.81 0.22 -8.75
C ARG A 384 -28.80 0.22 -7.21
N VAL A 385 -27.60 0.23 -6.66
CA VAL A 385 -27.38 0.28 -5.22
C VAL A 385 -27.49 1.71 -4.69
N THR A 386 -28.30 1.89 -3.66
CA THR A 386 -28.35 3.13 -2.87
C THR A 386 -27.41 2.98 -1.69
N PHE A 387 -26.38 3.82 -1.64
CA PHE A 387 -25.29 3.78 -0.67
C PHE A 387 -25.77 4.16 0.74
N VAL A 388 -25.57 3.26 1.71
CA VAL A 388 -25.63 3.56 3.16
C VAL A 388 -24.27 3.22 3.75
N ILE A 389 -23.55 4.22 4.26
CA ILE A 389 -22.28 3.97 4.94
C ILE A 389 -22.53 3.67 6.42
N ALA A 390 -22.04 2.52 6.86
CA ALA A 390 -21.84 2.21 8.28
C ALA A 390 -20.44 2.66 8.70
N TYR A 391 -20.31 3.89 9.19
CA TYR A 391 -19.30 4.16 10.23
C TYR A 391 -20.02 4.12 11.56
N ASN A 392 -19.49 3.35 12.50
CA ASN A 392 -19.93 3.41 13.88
C ASN A 392 -19.85 4.87 14.34
N LYS A 393 -21.00 5.39 14.77
CA LYS A 393 -21.03 6.49 15.72
C LYS A 393 -20.56 5.99 17.07
#